data_AF-A0A6A7L737-F1
#
_entry.id   AF-A0A6A7L737-F1
#
_cell.length_a   1.000
_cell.length_b   1.000
_cell.length_c   1.000
_cell.angle_alpha   90.00
_cell.angle_beta   90.00
_cell.angle_gamma   90.00
#
_symmetry.space_group_name_H-M   'P 1'
#
loop_
_entity.id
_entity.type
_entity.pdbx_description
1 polymer ?
#
loop_
_entity_poly.entity_id
_entity_poly.type
_entity_poly.pdbx_seq_one_letter_code
_entity_poly.pdbx_strand_id
1 'polypeptide(L)'
;MILPADMYPRSAVGAVAGLVGFGGAMGGVVFGQAVGWLLDHGFGYGVVFTLAGSFHVLAFAVICLAIRTIRPLSLPSKAFR
;
A
#
# COMPACT_ATOMS: atom_id res chain seq x y z
N MET A 1 -7.70 0.49 2.21
CA MET A 1 -7.85 -0.06 0.85
C MET A 1 -8.87 0.77 0.09
N ILE A 2 -8.49 1.97 -0.38
CA ILE A 2 -9.38 2.88 -1.12
C ILE A 2 -8.97 3.02 -2.59
N LEU A 3 -7.66 3.09 -2.86
CA LEU A 3 -7.14 3.29 -4.22
C LEU A 3 -7.61 2.27 -5.27
N PRO A 4 -7.64 0.94 -5.00
CA PRO A 4 -8.16 0.00 -6.00
C PRO A 4 -9.63 0.23 -6.33
N ALA A 5 -10.45 0.60 -5.34
CA ALA A 5 -11.86 0.87 -5.54
C ALA A 5 -12.10 2.17 -6.32
N ASP A 6 -11.22 3.16 -6.13
CA ASP A 6 -11.32 4.47 -6.79
C ASP A 6 -10.78 4.45 -8.24
N MET A 7 -9.85 3.54 -8.56
CA MET A 7 -9.12 3.55 -9.84
C MET A 7 -9.53 2.43 -10.81
N TYR A 8 -10.09 1.31 -10.35
CA TYR A 8 -10.35 0.14 -11.18
C TYR A 8 -11.86 -0.11 -11.39
N PRO A 9 -12.26 -0.69 -12.54
CA PRO A 9 -13.65 -1.06 -12.77
C PRO A 9 -14.13 -2.10 -11.74
N ARG A 10 -15.42 -2.07 -11.39
CA ARG A 10 -16.03 -2.91 -10.33
C ARG A 10 -15.70 -4.40 -10.43
N SER A 11 -15.57 -4.93 -11.65
CA SER A 11 -15.22 -6.34 -11.89
C SER A 11 -13.77 -6.69 -11.50
N ALA A 12 -12.84 -5.73 -11.51
CA ALA A 12 -11.42 -5.93 -11.23
C ALA A 12 -11.01 -5.55 -9.81
N VAL A 13 -11.82 -4.74 -9.09
CA VAL A 13 -11.48 -4.22 -7.75
C VAL A 13 -11.10 -5.33 -6.78
N GLY A 14 -11.86 -6.44 -6.76
CA GLY A 14 -11.59 -7.58 -5.86
C GLY A 14 -10.24 -8.25 -6.12
N ALA A 15 -9.89 -8.48 -7.39
CA ALA A 15 -8.62 -9.09 -7.76
C ALA A 15 -7.42 -8.18 -7.43
N VAL A 16 -7.53 -6.88 -7.75
CA VAL A 16 -6.47 -5.91 -7.44
C VAL A 16 -6.30 -5.74 -5.93
N ALA A 17 -7.41 -5.64 -5.18
CA ALA A 17 -7.36 -5.58 -3.73
C ALA A 17 -6.72 -6.84 -3.12
N GLY A 18 -7.02 -8.02 -3.67
CA GLY A 18 -6.39 -9.28 -3.28
C GLY A 18 -4.88 -9.29 -3.51
N LEU A 19 -4.42 -8.84 -4.68
CA LEU A 19 -2.98 -8.72 -4.99
C LEU A 19 -2.26 -7.74 -4.07
N VAL A 20 -2.87 -6.58 -3.78
CA VAL A 20 -2.33 -5.60 -2.83
C VAL A 20 -2.26 -6.19 -1.43
N GLY A 21 -3.30 -6.91 -0.99
CA GLY A 21 -3.32 -7.59 0.30
C GLY A 21 -2.23 -8.67 0.41
N PHE A 22 -2.07 -9.47 -0.64
CA PHE A 22 -0.99 -10.46 -0.73
C PHE A 22 0.39 -9.83 -0.64
N GLY A 23 0.64 -8.75 -1.39
CA GLY A 23 1.89 -7.99 -1.31
C GLY A 23 2.16 -7.44 0.10
N GLY A 24 1.13 -6.92 0.76
CA GLY A 24 1.22 -6.48 2.16
C GLY A 24 1.57 -7.60 3.13
N ALA A 25 0.93 -8.77 2.99
CA ALA A 25 1.21 -9.95 3.83
C ALA A 25 2.64 -10.46 3.62
N MET A 26 3.08 -10.62 2.37
CA MET A 26 4.47 -11.00 2.06
C MET A 26 5.47 -9.98 2.60
N GLY A 27 5.20 -8.69 2.42
CA GLY A 27 6.03 -7.62 3.00
C GLY A 27 6.12 -7.72 4.52
N GLY A 28 5.00 -8.05 5.19
CA GLY A 28 4.96 -8.29 6.63
C GLY A 28 5.85 -9.46 7.08
N VAL A 29 5.85 -10.58 6.32
CA VAL A 29 6.73 -11.73 6.60
C VAL A 29 8.21 -11.33 6.48
N VAL A 30 8.57 -10.67 5.38
CA VAL A 30 9.97 -10.22 5.14
C VAL A 30 10.40 -9.22 6.21
N PHE A 31 9.55 -8.25 6.53
CA PHE A 31 9.86 -7.25 7.55
C PHE A 31 9.95 -7.89 8.95
N GLY A 32 9.11 -8.86 9.26
CA GLY A 32 9.18 -9.62 10.51
C GLY A 32 10.54 -10.31 10.69
N GLN A 33 11.05 -10.96 9.64
CA GLN A 33 12.40 -11.56 9.67
C GLN A 33 13.50 -10.51 9.81
N ALA A 34 13.38 -9.37 9.12
CA ALA A 34 14.33 -8.28 9.24
C ALA A 34 14.35 -7.69 10.67
N VAL A 35 13.18 -7.56 11.31
CA VAL A 35 13.07 -7.12 12.71
C VAL A 35 13.70 -8.12 13.66
N GLY A 36 13.42 -9.42 13.49
CA GLY A 36 14.06 -10.47 14.29
C GLY A 36 15.58 -10.40 14.20
N TRP A 37 16.11 -10.33 12.98
CA TRP A 37 17.55 -10.19 12.74
C TRP A 37 18.14 -8.93 13.39
N LEU A 38 17.46 -7.78 13.30
CA LEU A 38 17.91 -6.53 13.94
C LEU A 38 18.01 -6.68 15.46
N LEU A 39 16.97 -7.22 16.08
CA LEU A 39 16.91 -7.38 17.53
C LEU A 39 17.95 -8.39 18.02
N ASP A 40 18.15 -9.49 17.29
CA ASP A 40 19.17 -10.50 17.58
C ASP A 40 20.60 -9.93 17.54
N HIS A 41 20.84 -8.90 16.72
CA HIS A 41 22.13 -8.18 16.65
C HIS A 41 22.26 -7.05 17.67
N GLY A 42 21.33 -6.93 18.62
CA GLY A 42 21.37 -5.94 19.69
C GLY A 42 20.88 -4.56 19.31
N PHE A 43 20.27 -4.38 18.12
CA PHE A 43 19.58 -3.13 17.81
C PHE A 43 18.32 -2.99 18.66
N GLY A 44 18.02 -1.76 19.10
CA GLY A 44 16.79 -1.47 19.83
C GLY A 44 15.58 -1.24 18.92
N TYR A 45 14.38 -1.34 19.50
CA TYR A 45 13.10 -1.05 18.81
C TYR A 45 12.99 0.35 18.21
N GLY A 46 13.82 1.30 18.65
CA GLY A 46 13.87 2.64 18.05
C GLY A 46 14.15 2.59 16.54
N VAL A 47 15.06 1.72 16.09
CA VAL A 47 15.37 1.56 14.66
C VAL A 47 14.19 0.91 13.94
N VAL A 48 13.58 -0.12 14.54
CA VAL A 48 12.42 -0.84 13.98
C VAL A 48 11.25 0.11 13.74
N PHE A 49 10.88 0.92 14.73
CA PHE A 49 9.78 1.87 14.59
C PHE A 49 10.08 3.02 13.65
N THR A 50 11.35 3.45 13.56
CA THR A 50 11.78 4.45 12.57
C THR A 50 11.59 3.91 11.15
N LEU A 51 11.99 2.65 10.89
CA LEU A 51 11.77 1.98 9.61
C LEU A 51 10.27 1.83 9.31
N ALA A 52 9.50 1.31 10.25
CA ALA A 52 8.05 1.12 10.09
C ALA A 52 7.31 2.46 9.82
N GLY A 53 7.70 3.54 10.50
CA GLY A 53 7.19 4.88 10.25
C GLY A 53 7.56 5.39 8.86
N SER A 54 8.81 5.19 8.44
CA SER A 54 9.29 5.65 7.12
C SER A 54 8.56 5.00 5.94
N PHE A 55 8.08 3.76 6.09
CA PHE A 55 7.34 3.07 5.03
C PHE A 55 6.06 3.78 4.61
N HIS A 56 5.41 4.52 5.51
CA HIS A 56 4.21 5.29 5.15
C HIS A 56 4.55 6.44 4.21
N VAL A 57 5.62 7.18 4.49
CA VAL A 57 6.11 8.27 3.65
C VAL A 57 6.61 7.72 2.31
N LEU A 58 7.34 6.61 2.33
CA LEU A 58 7.81 5.94 1.13
C LEU A 58 6.64 5.46 0.25
N ALA A 59 5.64 4.80 0.84
CA ALA A 59 4.44 4.37 0.12
C ALA A 59 3.70 5.56 -0.49
N PHE A 60 3.57 6.66 0.24
CA PHE A 60 2.97 7.89 -0.29
C PHE A 60 3.77 8.46 -1.47
N ALA A 61 5.10 8.53 -1.36
CA ALA A 61 5.96 8.98 -2.45
C ALA A 61 5.82 8.09 -3.69
N VAL A 62 5.78 6.76 -3.50
CA VAL A 62 5.55 5.79 -4.59
C VAL A 62 4.20 6.03 -5.26
N ILE A 63 3.14 6.27 -4.48
CA ILE A 63 1.81 6.60 -5.01
C ILE A 63 1.87 7.89 -5.85
N CYS A 64 2.47 8.97 -5.35
CA CYS A 64 2.58 10.24 -6.08
C CYS A 64 3.42 10.11 -7.37
N LEU A 65 4.46 9.28 -7.36
CA LEU A 65 5.32 9.05 -8.53
C LEU A 65 4.67 8.13 -9.56
N ALA A 66 3.92 7.12 -9.12
CA ALA A 66 3.22 6.18 -9.99
C ALA A 66 1.94 6.79 -10.60
N ILE A 67 1.18 7.55 -9.80
CA ILE A 67 -0.08 8.18 -10.19
C ILE A 67 0.17 9.67 -10.43
N ARG A 68 0.75 10.00 -11.59
CA ARG A 68 1.13 11.38 -11.94
C ARG A 68 -0.04 12.31 -12.30
N THR A 69 -1.21 11.77 -12.59
CA THR A 69 -2.39 12.55 -12.96
C THR A 69 -3.59 12.02 -12.20
N ILE A 70 -4.15 12.87 -11.36
CA ILE A 70 -5.39 12.62 -10.63
C ILE A 70 -6.42 13.58 -11.22
N ARG A 71 -7.38 13.05 -11.99
CA ARG A 71 -8.48 13.82 -12.58
C ARG A 71 -9.81 13.21 -12.13
N PRO A 72 -10.83 14.03 -11.83
CA PRO A 72 -12.18 13.53 -11.59
C PRO A 72 -12.66 12.75 -12.82
N LEU A 73 -13.18 11.55 -12.61
CA LEU A 73 -13.82 10.78 -13.68
C LEU A 73 -15.14 11.48 -14.05
N SER A 74 -15.27 11.92 -15.30
CA SER A 74 -16.53 12.45 -15.83
C SER A 74 -17.51 11.31 -16.04
N LEU A 75 -18.23 10.91 -14.98
CA LEU A 75 -19.28 9.90 -15.08
C LEU A 75 -20.52 10.52 -15.73
N PRO A 76 -21.06 9.95 -16.83
CA PRO A 76 -22.33 10.42 -17.41
C PRO A 76 -23.46 10.28 -16.38
N SER A 77 -24.29 11.31 -16.23
CA SER A 77 -25.34 11.39 -15.19
C SER A 77 -26.46 10.33 -15.27
N LYS A 78 -26.37 9.37 -16.20
CA LYS A 78 -27.40 8.34 -16.43
C LYS A 78 -27.16 7.03 -15.66
N ALA A 79 -26.07 6.88 -14.91
CA ALA A 79 -25.72 5.63 -14.23
C ALA A 79 -26.46 5.39 -12.89
N PHE A 80 -27.39 6.26 -12.51
CA PHE A 80 -28.22 6.10 -11.31
C PHE A 80 -29.70 6.27 -11.69
N ARG A 81 -30.24 5.27 -12.39
CA ARG A 81 -31.67 5.02 -12.53
C ARG A 81 -31.91 3.53 -12.37
#